data_AF-A0AAP3CUP2-F1
#
_entry.id   AF-A0AAP3CUP2-F1
#
_cell.length_a   1.000
_cell.length_b   1.000
_cell.length_c   1.000
_cell.angle_alpha   90.00
_cell.angle_beta   90.00
_cell.angle_gamma   90.00
#
_symmetry.space_group_name_H-M   'P 1'
#
loop_
_entity.id
_entity.type
_entity.pdbx_description
1 polymer ?
#
loop_
_entity_poly.entity_id
_entity_poly.type
_entity_poly.pdbx_seq_one_letter_code
_entity_poly.pdbx_strand_id
1 'polypeptide(L)'
;MDYRIERDTMGEVKVPADKFWGAQTQRSKENFKIGSEKMPMRVVKAFAILKRSTAIANKRLGNLDAEKAEAIAAVCDDVLKGKYDDNFPLVVWQTGSGTQSNMNMNEVVANRATALLKEKNSDQTIHPNDDVNRSQSSNDTFPTAMHVAAVLSVYEQLVPALDQLRNTLDEKAKAYNDIVKIGRTHLQDATPLTLGQEISGWVHMLDRSKEMILEATDKMRALAIGGTAVGTGINAHPEFGELVSEEITKLTGQTFNSSSNKFHALTSHDEITYAHGALKALAADLMKIANDVRWLASGPRCGIGEIVIPENEPGSSIMPGKVNPTQSEALTMIAAQIMGNDATIGFAASQGNFELNVFKPVIIYNFLQSVQLLSDGMNSFHDKCAVGIEPNKETIQENLSNSLMLVTALNPHIGYENAAKIAKLAHKEGLTLKEAALQLELLTEEQFNEMVKPEDMVKPKA
;
A
#
# COMPACT_ATOMS: atom_id res chain seq x y z
N MET A 1 -34.87 3.98 22.49
CA MET A 1 -33.51 4.51 22.32
C MET A 1 -33.51 5.85 23.00
N ASP A 2 -32.70 6.02 24.04
CA ASP A 2 -32.69 7.25 24.83
C ASP A 2 -31.81 8.29 24.13
N TYR A 3 -32.21 9.56 24.23
CA TYR A 3 -31.53 10.68 23.58
C TYR A 3 -31.22 11.78 24.59
N ARG A 4 -30.11 12.48 24.38
CA ARG A 4 -29.84 13.78 25.01
C ARG A 4 -29.97 14.89 23.97
N ILE A 5 -30.29 16.08 24.44
CA ILE A 5 -30.35 17.29 23.61
C ILE A 5 -28.98 17.95 23.65
N GLU A 6 -28.37 18.09 22.48
CA GLU A 6 -27.15 18.87 22.25
C GLU A 6 -27.51 20.12 21.44
N ARG A 7 -26.70 21.17 21.56
CA ARG A 7 -26.92 22.44 20.86
C ARG A 7 -25.66 22.93 20.19
N ASP A 8 -25.80 23.37 18.94
CA ASP A 8 -24.81 24.17 18.23
C ASP A 8 -25.42 25.51 17.80
N THR A 9 -24.70 26.25 16.96
CA THR A 9 -25.15 27.55 16.43
C THR A 9 -26.40 27.44 15.56
N MET A 10 -26.77 26.24 15.08
CA MET A 10 -27.98 25.99 14.29
C MET A 10 -29.17 25.52 15.13
N GLY A 11 -29.00 25.39 16.45
CA GLY A 11 -30.06 25.03 17.39
C GLY A 11 -29.89 23.63 17.98
N GLU A 12 -30.98 23.06 18.47
CA GLU A 12 -30.99 21.77 19.17
C GLU A 12 -30.98 20.57 18.19
N VAL A 13 -30.40 19.45 18.62
CA VAL A 13 -30.47 18.16 17.93
C VAL A 13 -30.45 17.01 18.94
N LYS A 14 -31.15 15.91 18.61
CA LYS A 14 -31.20 14.71 19.44
C LYS A 14 -30.02 13.80 19.15
N VAL A 15 -29.21 13.51 20.17
CA VAL A 15 -28.05 12.61 20.08
C VAL A 15 -28.30 11.38 20.96
N PRO A 16 -27.98 10.15 20.51
CA PRO A 16 -28.10 8.97 21.36
C PRO A 16 -27.37 9.14 22.70
N ALA A 17 -28.03 8.80 23.80
CA ALA A 17 -27.52 9.06 25.14
C ALA A 17 -26.26 8.25 25.48
N ASP A 18 -26.05 7.12 24.80
CA ASP A 18 -24.91 6.20 24.95
C ASP A 18 -23.66 6.62 24.13
N LYS A 19 -23.71 7.75 23.43
CA LYS A 19 -22.64 8.21 22.53
C LYS A 19 -22.00 9.51 23.01
N PHE A 20 -20.71 9.66 22.77
CA PHE A 20 -19.93 10.84 23.17
C PHE A 20 -19.87 11.94 22.11
N TRP A 21 -20.23 11.69 20.85
CA TRP A 21 -20.27 12.75 19.82
C TRP A 21 -21.39 13.75 20.09
N GLY A 22 -21.28 14.98 19.58
CA GLY A 22 -22.20 16.08 19.88
C GLY A 22 -23.10 16.48 18.70
N ALA A 23 -23.55 17.73 18.72
CA ALA A 23 -24.52 18.24 17.76
C ALA A 23 -24.00 18.22 16.31
N GLN A 24 -22.74 18.61 16.08
CA GLN A 24 -22.21 18.73 14.72
C GLN A 24 -22.01 17.36 14.06
N THR A 25 -21.55 16.37 14.84
CA THR A 25 -21.45 14.99 14.34
C THR A 25 -22.83 14.43 14.01
N GLN A 26 -23.83 14.68 14.87
CA GLN A 26 -25.19 14.21 14.62
C GLN A 26 -25.79 14.83 13.35
N ARG A 27 -25.62 16.14 13.15
CA ARG A 27 -26.06 16.82 11.93
C ARG A 27 -25.32 16.30 10.70
N SER A 28 -24.00 16.10 10.78
CA SER A 28 -23.23 15.54 9.66
C SER A 28 -23.74 14.16 9.27
N LYS A 29 -23.94 13.27 10.26
CA LYS A 29 -24.50 11.93 10.04
C LYS A 29 -25.89 11.96 9.37
N GLU A 30 -26.71 12.97 9.67
CA GLU A 30 -28.03 13.13 9.07
C GLU A 30 -27.99 13.74 7.65
N ASN A 31 -27.06 14.66 7.40
CA ASN A 31 -26.94 15.39 6.14
C ASN A 31 -26.18 14.62 5.06
N PHE A 32 -25.18 13.82 5.44
CA PHE A 32 -24.28 13.11 4.51
C PHE A 32 -24.57 11.60 4.51
N LYS A 33 -25.78 11.21 4.08
CA LYS A 33 -26.22 9.81 3.92
C LYS A 33 -25.81 9.25 2.56
N ILE A 34 -24.51 9.25 2.28
CA ILE A 34 -23.94 8.92 0.98
C ILE A 34 -23.01 7.73 1.15
N GLY A 35 -23.14 6.73 0.26
CA GLY A 35 -22.21 5.59 0.20
C GLY A 35 -22.23 4.69 1.43
N SER A 36 -21.28 3.75 1.44
CA SER A 36 -21.04 2.83 2.56
C SER A 36 -19.72 3.12 3.29
N GLU A 37 -18.90 4.00 2.70
CA GLU A 37 -17.53 4.26 3.06
C GLU A 37 -17.50 5.18 4.28
N LYS A 38 -17.13 4.62 5.43
CA LYS A 38 -16.87 5.39 6.65
C LYS A 38 -15.49 6.03 6.61
N MET A 39 -15.31 7.13 7.33
CA MET A 39 -13.99 7.70 7.56
C MET A 39 -13.06 6.61 8.14
N PRO A 40 -11.89 6.33 7.53
CA PRO A 40 -11.04 5.24 7.99
C PRO A 40 -10.63 5.40 9.45
N MET A 41 -10.66 4.30 10.21
CA MET A 41 -10.26 4.32 11.63
C MET A 41 -8.80 4.74 11.83
N ARG A 42 -7.94 4.57 10.82
CA ARG A 42 -6.57 5.11 10.85
C ARG A 42 -6.55 6.65 10.87
N VAL A 43 -7.47 7.32 10.17
CA VAL A 43 -7.62 8.79 10.25
C VAL A 43 -8.13 9.20 11.63
N VAL A 44 -9.09 8.46 12.20
CA VAL A 44 -9.58 8.71 13.56
C VAL A 44 -8.47 8.57 14.60
N LYS A 45 -7.66 7.51 14.52
CA LYS A 45 -6.49 7.33 15.40
C LYS A 45 -5.45 8.43 15.19
N ALA A 46 -5.17 8.83 13.95
CA ALA A 46 -4.29 9.97 13.68
C ALA A 46 -4.81 11.29 14.26
N PHE A 47 -6.13 11.51 14.25
CA PHE A 47 -6.73 12.62 14.97
C PHE A 47 -6.51 12.53 16.48
N ALA A 48 -6.63 11.34 17.09
CA ALA A 48 -6.36 11.17 18.52
C ALA A 48 -4.88 11.44 18.86
N ILE A 49 -3.93 10.99 18.04
CA ILE A 49 -2.49 11.34 18.13
C ILE A 49 -2.34 12.86 18.08
N LEU A 50 -2.98 13.52 17.11
CA LEU A 50 -2.91 14.96 16.94
C LEU A 50 -3.48 15.71 18.16
N LYS A 51 -4.72 15.41 18.59
CA LYS A 51 -5.38 16.10 19.71
C LYS A 51 -4.66 15.89 21.04
N ARG A 52 -4.09 14.71 21.26
CA ARG A 52 -3.19 14.46 22.39
C ARG A 52 -1.97 15.39 22.34
N SER A 53 -1.32 15.47 21.18
CA SER A 53 -0.10 16.26 20.98
C SER A 53 -0.37 17.77 21.08
N THR A 54 -1.50 18.26 20.56
CA THR A 54 -1.89 19.67 20.70
C THR A 54 -2.24 20.06 22.13
N ALA A 55 -2.87 19.18 22.90
CA ALA A 55 -3.13 19.43 24.32
C ALA A 55 -1.83 19.57 25.12
N ILE A 56 -0.85 18.70 24.88
CA ILE A 56 0.46 18.76 25.54
C ILE A 56 1.26 20.00 25.10
N ALA A 57 1.26 20.32 23.80
CA ALA A 57 1.92 21.53 23.31
C ALA A 57 1.30 22.81 23.91
N ASN A 58 -0.04 22.91 23.92
CA ASN A 58 -0.71 24.05 24.53
C ASN A 58 -0.47 24.16 26.04
N LYS A 59 -0.38 23.03 26.77
CA LYS A 59 0.03 23.03 28.18
C LYS A 59 1.44 23.61 28.36
N ARG A 60 2.40 23.17 27.54
CA ARG A 60 3.80 23.68 27.61
C ARG A 60 3.91 25.16 27.29
N LEU A 61 3.06 25.65 26.39
CA LEU A 61 2.98 27.05 26.00
C LEU A 61 2.17 27.91 26.99
N GLY A 62 1.60 27.33 28.05
CA GLY A 62 0.74 28.04 28.99
C GLY A 62 -0.63 28.44 28.42
N ASN A 63 -1.00 27.92 27.25
CA ASN A 63 -2.25 28.22 26.57
C ASN A 63 -3.40 27.32 27.03
N LEU A 64 -3.15 26.21 27.72
CA LEU A 64 -4.19 25.33 28.23
C LEU A 64 -3.88 24.90 29.65
N ASP A 65 -4.91 24.90 30.51
CA ASP A 65 -4.80 24.43 31.88
C ASP A 65 -4.28 22.99 31.94
N ALA A 66 -3.42 22.70 32.92
CA ALA A 66 -2.74 21.42 33.03
C ALA A 66 -3.71 20.26 33.25
N GLU A 67 -4.74 20.46 34.07
CA GLU A 67 -5.73 19.42 34.37
C GLU A 67 -6.56 19.11 33.13
N LYS A 68 -6.96 20.15 32.39
CA LYS A 68 -7.67 19.99 31.11
C LYS A 68 -6.83 19.25 30.07
N ALA A 69 -5.56 19.64 29.91
CA ALA A 69 -4.65 19.02 28.95
C ALA A 69 -4.43 17.53 29.25
N GLU A 70 -4.28 17.17 30.52
CA GLU A 70 -4.11 15.78 30.96
C GLU A 70 -5.38 14.95 30.74
N ALA A 71 -6.57 15.51 31.00
CA ALA A 71 -7.83 14.84 30.73
C ALA A 71 -8.03 14.58 29.23
N ILE A 72 -7.74 15.57 28.37
CA ILE A 72 -7.80 15.42 26.92
C ILE A 72 -6.83 14.33 26.45
N ALA A 73 -5.56 14.38 26.91
CA ALA A 73 -4.55 13.40 26.54
C ALA A 73 -4.96 11.97 26.94
N ALA A 74 -5.50 11.78 28.14
CA ALA A 74 -5.95 10.48 28.63
C ALA A 74 -7.10 9.90 27.78
N VAL A 75 -8.05 10.74 27.35
CA VAL A 75 -9.14 10.29 26.48
C VAL A 75 -8.65 9.96 25.09
N CYS A 76 -7.71 10.74 24.53
CA CYS A 76 -7.09 10.39 23.26
C CYS A 76 -6.34 9.04 23.34
N ASP A 77 -5.64 8.76 24.45
CA ASP A 77 -5.00 7.46 24.68
C ASP A 77 -6.02 6.30 24.71
N ASP A 78 -7.22 6.53 25.23
CA ASP A 78 -8.31 5.56 25.20
C ASP A 78 -8.89 5.35 23.80
N VAL A 79 -8.98 6.40 22.97
CA VAL A 79 -9.34 6.29 21.54
C VAL A 79 -8.30 5.47 20.78
N LEU A 80 -7.01 5.68 21.04
CA LEU A 80 -5.94 4.91 20.40
C LEU A 80 -6.02 3.41 20.73
N LYS A 81 -6.49 3.07 21.94
CA LYS A 81 -6.75 1.70 22.41
C LYS A 81 -8.07 1.11 21.88
N GLY A 82 -8.85 1.85 21.09
CA GLY A 82 -10.09 1.39 20.47
C GLY A 82 -11.31 1.38 21.39
N LYS A 83 -11.27 2.04 22.56
CA LYS A 83 -12.38 2.00 23.53
C LYS A 83 -13.66 2.68 23.04
N TYR A 84 -13.55 3.57 22.05
CA TYR A 84 -14.65 4.44 21.60
C TYR A 84 -14.85 4.40 20.07
N ASP A 85 -14.44 3.32 19.39
CA ASP A 85 -14.50 3.23 17.91
C ASP A 85 -15.91 3.42 17.35
N ASP A 86 -16.94 3.03 18.12
CA ASP A 86 -18.35 3.18 17.80
C ASP A 86 -18.89 4.63 17.93
N ASN A 87 -18.01 5.60 18.25
CA ASN A 87 -18.31 7.02 18.38
C ASN A 87 -17.89 7.88 17.16
N PHE A 88 -17.41 7.24 16.09
CA PHE A 88 -16.97 7.92 14.86
C PHE A 88 -17.80 7.48 13.65
N PRO A 89 -19.07 7.93 13.52
CA PRO A 89 -20.02 7.38 12.56
C PRO A 89 -19.92 7.98 11.16
N LEU A 90 -19.04 8.96 10.94
CA LEU A 90 -19.07 9.80 9.75
C LEU A 90 -18.51 9.11 8.51
N VAL A 91 -19.05 9.49 7.35
CA VAL A 91 -18.68 8.96 6.04
C VAL A 91 -17.49 9.71 5.43
N VAL A 92 -16.84 9.09 4.44
CA VAL A 92 -15.83 9.76 3.61
C VAL A 92 -16.43 10.94 2.85
N TRP A 93 -17.66 10.76 2.34
CA TRP A 93 -18.39 11.71 1.51
C TRP A 93 -19.03 12.84 2.32
N GLN A 94 -18.20 13.58 3.04
CA GLN A 94 -18.58 14.67 3.93
C GLN A 94 -18.07 16.02 3.40
N THR A 95 -18.02 17.05 4.25
CA THR A 95 -17.33 18.29 3.90
C THR A 95 -15.89 18.03 3.44
N GLY A 96 -15.52 18.65 2.33
CA GLY A 96 -14.25 18.40 1.64
C GLY A 96 -12.98 18.78 2.39
N SER A 97 -13.09 19.65 3.40
CA SER A 97 -11.98 19.96 4.32
C SER A 97 -11.80 18.91 5.41
N GLY A 98 -12.79 18.04 5.62
CA GLY A 98 -12.82 17.11 6.73
C GLY A 98 -13.19 17.72 8.09
N THR A 99 -13.73 18.96 8.11
CA THR A 99 -14.17 19.65 9.33
C THR A 99 -15.08 18.79 10.22
N GLN A 100 -15.98 18.01 9.62
CA GLN A 100 -16.93 17.21 10.39
C GLN A 100 -16.23 16.08 11.16
N SER A 101 -15.21 15.42 10.60
CA SER A 101 -14.39 14.46 11.35
C SER A 101 -13.52 15.12 12.42
N ASN A 102 -12.96 16.31 12.15
CA ASN A 102 -12.25 17.08 13.18
C ASN A 102 -13.17 17.40 14.36
N MET A 103 -14.37 17.90 14.09
CA MET A 103 -15.37 18.21 15.13
C MET A 103 -15.88 16.95 15.82
N ASN A 104 -16.03 15.83 15.12
CA ASN A 104 -16.38 14.55 15.73
C ASN A 104 -15.35 14.12 16.78
N MET A 105 -14.05 14.23 16.48
CA MET A 105 -13.01 14.00 17.47
C MET A 105 -13.12 14.98 18.64
N ASN A 106 -13.28 16.28 18.34
CA ASN A 106 -13.38 17.31 19.38
C ASN A 106 -14.54 17.06 20.35
N GLU A 107 -15.73 16.73 19.83
CA GLU A 107 -16.93 16.47 20.62
C GLU A 107 -16.79 15.21 21.48
N VAL A 108 -16.29 14.10 20.90
CA VAL A 108 -16.07 12.85 21.64
C VAL A 108 -15.07 13.06 22.78
N VAL A 109 -13.94 13.70 22.48
CA VAL A 109 -12.91 13.98 23.47
C VAL A 109 -13.42 14.93 24.55
N ALA A 110 -14.10 16.02 24.19
CA ALA A 110 -14.62 17.00 25.15
C ALA A 110 -15.64 16.38 26.12
N ASN A 111 -16.61 15.63 25.59
CA ASN A 111 -17.64 15.01 26.41
C ASN A 111 -17.06 13.94 27.35
N ARG A 112 -16.18 13.07 26.84
CA ARG A 112 -15.58 12.03 27.69
C ARG A 112 -14.58 12.62 28.69
N ALA A 113 -13.79 13.63 28.32
CA ALA A 113 -12.83 14.26 29.22
C ALA A 113 -13.54 15.04 30.33
N THR A 114 -14.67 15.70 30.03
CA THR A 114 -15.52 16.33 31.04
C THR A 114 -16.07 15.30 32.02
N ALA A 115 -16.55 14.15 31.53
CA ALA A 115 -16.99 13.06 32.40
C ALA A 115 -15.84 12.53 33.28
N LEU A 116 -14.64 12.37 32.72
CA LEU A 116 -13.45 11.93 33.47
C LEU A 116 -13.03 12.92 34.56
N LEU A 117 -13.14 14.23 34.32
CA LEU A 117 -12.86 15.26 35.32
C LEU A 117 -13.87 15.22 36.46
N LYS A 118 -15.16 15.04 36.16
CA LYS A 118 -16.21 14.86 37.16
C LYS A 118 -15.99 13.61 38.01
N GLU A 119 -15.59 12.49 37.39
CA GLU A 119 -15.20 11.26 38.09
C GLU A 119 -14.04 11.49 39.09
N LYS A 120 -13.21 12.51 38.84
CA LYS A 120 -12.10 12.95 39.71
C LYS A 120 -12.47 14.09 40.66
N ASN A 121 -13.75 14.46 40.77
CA ASN A 121 -14.25 15.58 41.57
C ASN A 121 -13.68 16.95 41.17
N SER A 122 -13.37 17.15 39.89
CA SER A 122 -13.03 18.47 39.34
C SER A 122 -14.26 19.16 38.77
N ASP A 123 -14.38 20.47 39.01
CA ASP A 123 -15.43 21.33 38.45
C ASP A 123 -15.10 21.84 37.03
N GLN A 124 -13.92 21.50 36.50
CA GLN A 124 -13.51 21.88 35.16
C GLN A 124 -14.36 21.18 34.09
N THR A 125 -14.69 21.91 33.02
CA THR A 125 -15.35 21.38 31.82
C THR A 125 -14.47 21.58 30.60
N ILE A 126 -14.55 20.64 29.65
CA ILE A 126 -13.83 20.72 28.38
C ILE A 126 -14.79 21.17 27.28
N HIS A 127 -14.48 22.30 26.63
CA HIS A 127 -15.20 22.77 25.46
C HIS A 127 -14.55 22.22 24.17
N PRO A 128 -15.33 21.68 23.21
CA PRO A 128 -14.76 21.10 21.99
C PRO A 128 -13.96 22.10 21.15
N ASN A 129 -14.34 23.39 21.15
CA ASN A 129 -13.64 24.40 20.36
C ASN A 129 -12.53 25.10 21.16
N ASP A 130 -12.82 25.54 22.38
CA ASP A 130 -11.91 26.43 23.13
C ASP A 130 -10.80 25.67 23.85
N ASP A 131 -11.02 24.39 24.15
CA ASP A 131 -10.04 23.52 24.81
C ASP A 131 -9.47 22.47 23.83
N VAL A 132 -10.31 21.61 23.24
CA VAL A 132 -9.80 20.50 22.38
C VAL A 132 -9.27 21.01 21.04
N ASN A 133 -9.95 21.98 20.43
CA ASN A 133 -9.54 22.60 19.17
C ASN A 133 -8.73 23.90 19.37
N ARG A 134 -8.16 24.13 20.56
CA ARG A 134 -7.39 25.33 20.86
C ARG A 134 -6.17 25.45 19.94
N SER A 135 -5.97 26.64 19.37
CA SER A 135 -4.88 26.97 18.43
C SER A 135 -4.90 26.17 17.11
N GLN A 136 -6.06 25.59 16.76
CA GLN A 136 -6.21 24.71 15.60
C GLN A 136 -7.32 25.19 14.66
N SER A 137 -7.27 24.72 13.43
CA SER A 137 -8.34 24.80 12.44
C SER A 137 -8.60 23.41 11.86
N SER A 138 -9.79 23.15 11.35
CA SER A 138 -10.00 21.93 10.53
C SER A 138 -9.06 21.88 9.33
N ASN A 139 -8.71 23.06 8.80
CA ASN A 139 -7.90 23.20 7.60
C ASN A 139 -6.46 22.73 7.82
N ASP A 140 -5.87 22.91 9.00
CA ASP A 140 -4.52 22.45 9.33
C ASP A 140 -4.49 21.13 10.12
N THR A 141 -5.59 20.76 10.78
CA THR A 141 -5.68 19.49 11.52
C THR A 141 -5.96 18.29 10.63
N PHE A 142 -6.90 18.38 9.68
CA PHE A 142 -7.21 17.26 8.80
C PHE A 142 -6.02 16.83 7.92
N PRO A 143 -5.33 17.72 7.18
CA PRO A 143 -4.13 17.32 6.42
C PRO A 143 -3.00 16.79 7.32
N THR A 144 -2.86 17.32 8.54
CA THR A 144 -1.92 16.74 9.52
C THR A 144 -2.30 15.29 9.87
N ALA A 145 -3.58 15.02 10.16
CA ALA A 145 -4.06 13.67 10.42
C ALA A 145 -3.92 12.75 9.19
N MET A 146 -4.10 13.27 7.97
CA MET A 146 -3.86 12.52 6.74
C MET A 146 -2.42 12.05 6.64
N HIS A 147 -1.45 12.95 6.83
CA HIS A 147 -0.02 12.63 6.70
C HIS A 147 0.43 11.67 7.80
N VAL A 148 0.00 11.89 9.04
CA VAL A 148 0.27 10.97 10.15
C VAL A 148 -0.31 9.59 9.85
N ALA A 149 -1.57 9.49 9.43
CA ALA A 149 -2.19 8.21 9.09
C ALA A 149 -1.46 7.51 7.93
N ALA A 150 -1.11 8.25 6.87
CA ALA A 150 -0.45 7.72 5.69
C ALA A 150 0.94 7.17 6.03
N VAL A 151 1.80 7.97 6.69
CA VAL A 151 3.15 7.56 7.09
C VAL A 151 3.09 6.33 8.00
N LEU A 152 2.25 6.35 9.03
CA LEU A 152 2.12 5.20 9.93
C LEU A 152 1.64 3.94 9.19
N SER A 153 0.69 4.06 8.27
CA SER A 153 0.19 2.90 7.51
C SER A 153 1.27 2.28 6.62
N VAL A 154 2.12 3.11 5.99
CA VAL A 154 3.25 2.61 5.19
C VAL A 154 4.22 1.81 6.05
N TYR A 155 4.66 2.37 7.19
CA TYR A 155 5.67 1.72 8.04
C TYR A 155 5.12 0.54 8.85
N GLU A 156 3.86 0.60 9.29
CA GLU A 156 3.27 -0.43 10.16
C GLU A 156 2.57 -1.56 9.40
N GLN A 157 2.11 -1.33 8.16
CA GLN A 157 1.37 -2.34 7.38
C GLN A 157 2.10 -2.74 6.10
N LEU A 158 2.44 -1.76 5.26
CA LEU A 158 2.93 -2.05 3.92
C LEU A 158 4.34 -2.60 3.90
N VAL A 159 5.26 -1.93 4.60
CA VAL A 159 6.67 -2.34 4.63
C VAL A 159 6.85 -3.76 5.19
N PRO A 160 6.21 -4.14 6.31
CA PRO A 160 6.28 -5.53 6.79
C PRO A 160 5.75 -6.55 5.79
N ALA A 161 4.60 -6.29 5.14
CA ALA A 161 4.01 -7.20 4.17
C ALA A 161 4.89 -7.37 2.92
N LEU A 162 5.48 -6.26 2.44
CA LEU A 162 6.43 -6.27 1.34
C LEU A 162 7.67 -7.10 1.70
N ASP A 163 8.27 -6.85 2.87
CA ASP A 163 9.47 -7.56 3.34
C ASP A 163 9.23 -9.06 3.47
N GLN A 164 8.05 -9.46 3.96
CA GLN A 164 7.68 -10.86 4.09
C GLN A 164 7.60 -11.58 2.74
N LEU A 165 6.88 -10.99 1.77
CA LEU A 165 6.79 -11.55 0.42
C LEU A 165 8.16 -11.57 -0.27
N ARG A 166 8.91 -10.46 -0.18
CA ARG A 166 10.25 -10.33 -0.76
C ARG A 166 11.21 -11.40 -0.24
N ASN A 167 11.24 -11.62 1.08
CA ASN A 167 12.13 -12.62 1.69
C ASN A 167 11.79 -14.04 1.23
N THR A 168 10.50 -14.35 1.11
CA THR A 168 10.03 -15.66 0.62
C THR A 168 10.46 -15.91 -0.83
N LEU A 169 10.28 -14.90 -1.69
CA LEU A 169 10.71 -15.01 -3.08
C LEU A 169 12.23 -15.10 -3.20
N ASP A 170 12.99 -14.42 -2.34
CA ASP A 170 14.46 -14.51 -2.30
C ASP A 170 14.95 -15.89 -1.84
N GLU A 171 14.27 -16.50 -0.87
CA GLU A 171 14.52 -17.90 -0.48
C GLU A 171 14.27 -18.86 -1.65
N LYS A 172 13.14 -18.69 -2.37
CA LYS A 172 12.83 -19.50 -3.56
C LYS A 172 13.81 -19.26 -4.70
N ALA A 173 14.24 -18.01 -4.91
CA ALA A 173 15.24 -17.67 -5.91
C ALA A 173 16.56 -18.40 -5.66
N LYS A 174 17.04 -18.41 -4.40
CA LYS A 174 18.24 -19.14 -3.98
C LYS A 174 18.06 -20.65 -4.12
N ALA A 175 16.93 -21.19 -3.68
CA ALA A 175 16.64 -22.63 -3.74
C ALA A 175 16.58 -23.15 -5.19
N TYR A 176 16.17 -22.32 -6.15
CA TYR A 176 15.98 -22.70 -7.55
C TYR A 176 17.06 -22.15 -8.49
N ASN A 177 18.18 -21.69 -7.93
CA ASN A 177 19.27 -21.09 -8.69
C ASN A 177 19.91 -22.04 -9.70
N ASP A 178 19.87 -23.36 -9.45
CA ASP A 178 20.48 -24.37 -10.33
C ASP A 178 19.47 -25.02 -11.31
N ILE A 179 18.21 -24.59 -11.29
CA ILE A 179 17.16 -25.15 -12.16
C ILE A 179 17.14 -24.36 -13.46
N VAL A 180 17.80 -24.88 -14.50
CA VAL A 180 17.80 -24.29 -15.84
C VAL A 180 16.44 -24.52 -16.50
N LYS A 181 15.85 -23.45 -17.03
CA LYS A 181 14.59 -23.44 -17.77
C LYS A 181 14.72 -22.66 -19.06
N ILE A 182 13.73 -22.78 -19.94
CA ILE A 182 13.67 -21.96 -21.14
C ILE A 182 13.17 -20.55 -20.80
N GLY A 183 13.85 -19.53 -21.30
CA GLY A 183 13.34 -18.16 -21.26
C GLY A 183 12.22 -17.96 -22.27
N ARG A 184 11.36 -16.97 -22.02
CA ARG A 184 10.35 -16.54 -22.99
C ARG A 184 10.37 -15.03 -23.17
N THR A 185 10.52 -14.58 -24.41
CA THR A 185 10.36 -13.18 -24.80
C THR A 185 9.32 -13.10 -25.89
N HIS A 186 8.41 -12.12 -25.82
CA HIS A 186 7.25 -12.06 -26.73
C HIS A 186 6.38 -13.33 -26.71
N LEU A 187 6.37 -14.07 -25.58
CA LEU A 187 5.74 -15.39 -25.41
C LEU A 187 6.32 -16.51 -26.30
N GLN A 188 7.40 -16.26 -27.02
CA GLN A 188 8.13 -17.26 -27.80
C GLN A 188 9.29 -17.81 -26.98
N ASP A 189 9.70 -19.04 -27.28
CA ASP A 189 10.94 -19.62 -26.77
C ASP A 189 12.12 -18.68 -26.99
N ALA A 190 13.00 -18.58 -25.99
CA ALA A 190 14.22 -17.78 -26.01
C ALA A 190 15.41 -18.58 -25.46
N THR A 191 16.52 -17.93 -25.14
CA THR A 191 17.68 -18.60 -24.52
C THR A 191 17.39 -19.04 -23.08
N PRO A 192 18.12 -20.03 -22.54
CA PRO A 192 17.95 -20.47 -21.16
C PRO A 192 18.28 -19.40 -20.12
N LEU A 193 17.63 -19.52 -18.96
CA LEU A 193 17.98 -18.88 -17.70
C LEU A 193 17.66 -19.86 -16.56
N THR A 194 18.08 -19.57 -15.34
CA THR A 194 17.65 -20.38 -14.20
C THR A 194 16.32 -19.87 -13.63
N LEU A 195 15.51 -20.75 -13.04
CA LEU A 195 14.30 -20.33 -12.33
C LEU A 195 14.63 -19.38 -11.19
N GLY A 196 15.78 -19.56 -10.53
CA GLY A 196 16.29 -18.61 -9.56
C GLY A 196 16.57 -17.22 -10.14
N GLN A 197 17.18 -17.13 -11.33
CA GLN A 197 17.37 -15.86 -12.03
C GLN A 197 16.04 -15.17 -12.36
N GLU A 198 15.03 -15.92 -12.81
CA GLU A 198 13.70 -15.39 -13.09
C GLU A 198 13.06 -14.78 -11.83
N ILE A 199 13.05 -15.53 -10.72
CA ILE A 199 12.49 -15.08 -9.43
C ILE A 199 13.32 -13.92 -8.86
N SER A 200 14.63 -13.89 -9.09
CA SER A 200 15.48 -12.76 -8.63
C SER A 200 15.04 -11.42 -9.23
N GLY A 201 14.48 -11.43 -10.45
CA GLY A 201 13.86 -10.25 -11.05
C GLY A 201 12.62 -9.77 -10.28
N TRP A 202 11.78 -10.70 -9.80
CA TRP A 202 10.63 -10.39 -8.95
C TRP A 202 11.06 -9.84 -7.59
N VAL A 203 12.11 -10.40 -6.98
CA VAL A 203 12.70 -9.89 -5.73
C VAL A 203 13.19 -8.46 -5.92
N HIS A 204 13.92 -8.20 -7.00
CA HIS A 204 14.45 -6.86 -7.27
C HIS A 204 13.34 -5.82 -7.53
N MET A 205 12.23 -6.21 -8.18
CA MET A 205 11.05 -5.35 -8.33
C MET A 205 10.52 -4.89 -6.95
N LEU A 206 10.39 -5.81 -5.99
CA LEU A 206 9.95 -5.49 -4.64
C LEU A 206 10.95 -4.59 -3.89
N ASP A 207 12.26 -4.89 -4.00
CA ASP A 207 13.32 -4.07 -3.39
C ASP A 207 13.28 -2.62 -3.92
N ARG A 208 13.19 -2.44 -5.25
CA ARG A 208 13.09 -1.11 -5.88
C ARG A 208 11.80 -0.39 -5.53
N SER A 209 10.68 -1.10 -5.51
CA SER A 209 9.40 -0.54 -5.09
C SER A 209 9.43 -0.05 -3.65
N LYS A 210 10.03 -0.81 -2.72
CA LYS A 210 10.21 -0.38 -1.33
C LYS A 210 11.02 0.91 -1.23
N GLU A 211 12.16 1.00 -1.93
CA GLU A 211 13.00 2.20 -1.93
C GLU A 211 12.21 3.44 -2.38
N MET A 212 11.51 3.35 -3.52
CA MET A 212 10.69 4.45 -4.04
C MET A 212 9.57 4.86 -3.08
N ILE A 213 8.92 3.90 -2.44
CA ILE A 213 7.86 4.16 -1.47
C ILE A 213 8.41 4.88 -0.24
N LEU A 214 9.56 4.45 0.30
CA LEU A 214 10.16 5.08 1.47
C LEU A 214 10.65 6.50 1.18
N GLU A 215 11.27 6.72 0.01
CA GLU A 215 11.68 8.05 -0.45
C GLU A 215 10.48 9.00 -0.59
N ALA A 216 9.41 8.53 -1.24
CA ALA A 216 8.21 9.34 -1.43
C ALA A 216 7.47 9.59 -0.12
N THR A 217 7.44 8.61 0.79
CA THR A 217 6.81 8.73 2.11
C THR A 217 7.52 9.75 3.00
N ASP A 218 8.83 9.92 2.84
CA ASP A 218 9.60 10.92 3.58
C ASP A 218 9.10 12.35 3.34
N LYS A 219 8.59 12.63 2.13
CA LYS A 219 8.01 13.94 1.78
C LYS A 219 6.76 14.26 2.59
N MET A 220 5.99 13.26 3.01
CA MET A 220 4.77 13.46 3.80
C MET A 220 5.04 13.77 5.29
N ARG A 221 6.31 13.81 5.74
CA ARG A 221 6.64 14.06 7.16
C ARG A 221 6.43 15.51 7.60
N ALA A 222 6.29 16.44 6.65
CA ALA A 222 5.99 17.84 6.91
C ALA A 222 4.49 18.04 7.22
N LEU A 223 4.19 18.59 8.39
CA LEU A 223 2.82 18.73 8.90
C LEU A 223 2.29 20.15 8.76
N ALA A 224 0.99 20.24 8.42
CA ALA A 224 0.28 21.49 8.23
C ALA A 224 -0.04 22.22 9.55
N ILE A 225 -0.06 21.50 10.69
CA ILE A 225 -0.45 22.04 12.00
C ILE A 225 0.30 23.33 12.35
N GLY A 226 -0.44 24.33 12.82
CA GLY A 226 0.07 25.68 13.06
C GLY A 226 -0.17 26.64 11.89
N GLY A 227 -0.65 26.16 10.74
CA GLY A 227 -1.12 27.02 9.64
C GLY A 227 -2.50 27.65 9.89
N THR A 228 -3.28 27.06 10.80
CA THR A 228 -4.64 27.43 11.17
C THR A 228 -5.58 27.59 9.96
N ALA A 229 -6.25 28.73 9.80
CA ALA A 229 -7.34 28.89 8.83
C ALA A 229 -6.86 28.86 7.37
N VAL A 230 -5.83 29.65 7.06
CA VAL A 230 -5.38 29.92 5.68
C VAL A 230 -3.86 29.86 5.50
N GLY A 231 -3.12 29.46 6.54
CA GLY A 231 -1.66 29.28 6.49
C GLY A 231 -0.88 30.34 7.27
N THR A 232 -1.53 31.40 7.75
CA THR A 232 -0.87 32.49 8.48
C THR A 232 -0.56 32.18 9.94
N GLY A 233 -1.15 31.11 10.49
CA GLY A 233 -1.02 30.78 11.91
C GLY A 233 -1.78 31.72 12.85
N ILE A 234 -2.77 32.47 12.34
CA ILE A 234 -3.61 33.33 13.18
C ILE A 234 -4.21 32.52 14.33
N ASN A 235 -4.15 33.06 15.56
CA ASN A 235 -4.58 32.45 16.81
C ASN A 235 -3.76 31.22 17.29
N ALA A 236 -2.63 30.90 16.66
CA ALA A 236 -1.65 29.94 17.18
C ALA A 236 -0.43 30.66 17.76
N HIS A 237 0.23 30.03 18.74
CA HIS A 237 1.53 30.47 19.21
C HIS A 237 2.60 30.22 18.12
N PRO A 238 3.62 31.07 17.96
CA PRO A 238 4.66 30.87 16.93
C PRO A 238 5.35 29.49 16.97
N GLU A 239 5.55 28.93 18.16
CA GLU A 239 6.19 27.61 18.36
C GLU A 239 5.21 26.43 18.31
N PHE A 240 3.90 26.67 18.14
CA PHE A 240 2.88 25.63 18.25
C PHE A 240 3.08 24.48 17.25
N GLY A 241 3.31 24.79 15.98
CA GLY A 241 3.46 23.77 14.93
C GLY A 241 4.68 22.87 15.13
N GLU A 242 5.80 23.43 15.59
CA GLU A 242 7.03 22.68 15.89
C GLU A 242 6.84 21.76 17.09
N LEU A 243 6.31 22.30 18.20
CA LEU A 243 6.07 21.51 19.42
C LEU A 243 5.08 20.37 19.18
N VAL A 244 4.03 20.60 18.38
CA VAL A 244 3.09 19.51 18.05
C VAL A 244 3.77 18.43 17.21
N SER A 245 4.55 18.81 16.20
CA SER A 245 5.29 17.84 15.37
C SER A 245 6.29 17.02 16.19
N GLU A 246 6.96 17.66 17.15
CA GLU A 246 7.86 17.00 18.11
C GLU A 246 7.09 15.99 18.99
N GLU A 247 5.94 16.37 19.52
CA GLU A 247 5.13 15.47 20.35
C GLU A 247 4.54 14.30 19.58
N ILE A 248 4.09 14.53 18.33
CA ILE A 248 3.67 13.45 17.42
C ILE A 248 4.84 12.50 17.16
N THR A 249 6.04 13.04 16.94
CA THR A 249 7.26 12.24 16.74
C THR A 249 7.55 11.35 17.94
N LYS A 250 7.53 11.92 19.16
CA LYS A 250 7.75 11.16 20.40
C LYS A 250 6.71 10.07 20.61
N LEU A 251 5.45 10.37 20.32
CA LEU A 251 4.34 9.44 20.54
C LEU A 251 4.37 8.26 19.57
N THR A 252 4.74 8.51 18.32
CA THR A 252 4.66 7.50 17.24
C THR A 252 5.98 6.78 16.98
N GLY A 253 7.11 7.35 17.41
CA GLY A 253 8.44 6.87 17.03
C GLY A 253 8.82 7.16 15.57
N GLN A 254 7.97 7.86 14.81
CA GLN A 254 8.23 8.29 13.44
C GLN A 254 8.52 9.78 13.39
N THR A 255 9.55 10.20 12.67
CA THR A 255 9.91 11.62 12.57
C THR A 255 8.87 12.43 11.80
N PHE A 256 8.41 13.52 12.38
CA PHE A 256 7.58 14.54 11.76
C PHE A 256 8.16 15.92 12.06
N ASN A 257 7.92 16.86 11.15
CA ASN A 257 8.36 18.25 11.28
C ASN A 257 7.24 19.20 10.88
N SER A 258 7.35 20.45 11.32
CA SER A 258 6.44 21.50 10.87
C SER A 258 6.76 21.87 9.42
N SER A 259 5.76 21.86 8.53
CA SER A 259 5.97 22.33 7.16
C SER A 259 6.51 23.77 7.11
N SER A 260 7.55 23.99 6.32
CA SER A 260 8.17 25.30 6.10
C SER A 260 7.28 26.28 5.33
N ASN A 261 6.26 25.79 4.63
CA ASN A 261 5.27 26.60 3.93
C ASN A 261 3.85 26.08 4.21
N LYS A 262 3.16 26.77 5.12
CA LYS A 262 1.80 26.41 5.53
C LYS A 262 0.74 26.66 4.45
N PHE A 263 0.95 27.60 3.53
CA PHE A 263 0.01 27.83 2.43
C PHE A 263 -0.02 26.62 1.49
N HIS A 264 1.17 26.10 1.13
CA HIS A 264 1.31 24.87 0.37
C HIS A 264 0.69 23.68 1.11
N ALA A 265 1.01 23.48 2.39
CA ALA A 265 0.52 22.34 3.17
C ALA A 265 -1.03 22.29 3.33
N LEU A 266 -1.71 23.42 3.17
CA LEU A 266 -3.18 23.48 3.20
C LEU A 266 -3.80 23.24 1.83
N THR A 267 -3.21 23.83 0.78
CA THR A 267 -3.79 23.83 -0.57
C THR A 267 -3.35 22.63 -1.42
N SER A 268 -2.09 22.22 -1.34
CA SER A 268 -1.53 21.15 -2.16
C SER A 268 -1.53 19.80 -1.43
N HIS A 269 -1.72 18.72 -2.17
CA HIS A 269 -1.63 17.32 -1.72
C HIS A 269 -0.73 16.51 -2.67
N ASP A 270 0.29 17.18 -3.20
CA ASP A 270 1.29 16.63 -4.12
C ASP A 270 2.17 15.57 -3.45
N GLU A 271 2.51 15.72 -2.18
CA GLU A 271 3.29 14.74 -1.41
C GLU A 271 2.57 13.37 -1.32
N ILE A 272 1.28 13.36 -0.98
CA ILE A 272 0.46 12.13 -1.00
C ILE A 272 0.30 11.58 -2.42
N THR A 273 0.11 12.46 -3.42
CA THR A 273 -0.03 12.04 -4.82
C THR A 273 1.25 11.36 -5.31
N TYR A 274 2.41 11.93 -4.98
CA TYR A 274 3.72 11.38 -5.30
C TYR A 274 3.95 10.04 -4.61
N ALA A 275 3.65 9.93 -3.32
CA ALA A 275 3.71 8.67 -2.58
C ALA A 275 2.79 7.59 -3.16
N HIS A 276 1.57 7.95 -3.57
CA HIS A 276 0.67 7.00 -4.20
C HIS A 276 1.18 6.54 -5.59
N GLY A 277 1.87 7.41 -6.32
CA GLY A 277 2.56 7.03 -7.56
C GLY A 277 3.58 5.90 -7.36
N ALA A 278 4.28 5.87 -6.22
CA ALA A 278 5.15 4.77 -5.85
C ALA A 278 4.37 3.49 -5.49
N LEU A 279 3.22 3.61 -4.82
CA LEU A 279 2.31 2.46 -4.58
C LEU A 279 1.77 1.88 -5.89
N LYS A 280 1.48 2.73 -6.89
CA LYS A 280 1.09 2.29 -8.23
C LYS A 280 2.22 1.51 -8.92
N ALA A 281 3.48 1.94 -8.78
CA ALA A 281 4.62 1.20 -9.31
C ALA A 281 4.70 -0.21 -8.69
N LEU A 282 4.58 -0.32 -7.37
CA LEU A 282 4.48 -1.62 -6.68
C LEU A 282 3.31 -2.46 -7.21
N ALA A 283 2.14 -1.87 -7.42
CA ALA A 283 1.00 -2.58 -7.99
C ALA A 283 1.26 -3.12 -9.41
N ALA A 284 1.99 -2.37 -10.25
CA ALA A 284 2.39 -2.84 -11.57
C ALA A 284 3.37 -4.02 -11.49
N ASP A 285 4.34 -3.96 -10.58
CA ASP A 285 5.28 -5.05 -10.33
C ASP A 285 4.55 -6.30 -9.80
N LEU A 286 3.65 -6.15 -8.84
CA LEU A 286 2.84 -7.25 -8.31
C LEU A 286 1.92 -7.85 -9.38
N MET A 287 1.36 -7.04 -10.28
CA MET A 287 0.62 -7.52 -11.44
C MET A 287 1.50 -8.42 -12.32
N LYS A 288 2.75 -8.02 -12.59
CA LYS A 288 3.70 -8.81 -13.37
C LYS A 288 4.02 -10.13 -12.67
N ILE A 289 4.38 -10.09 -11.39
CA ILE A 289 4.71 -11.27 -10.58
C ILE A 289 3.55 -12.27 -10.55
N ALA A 290 2.34 -11.81 -10.23
CA ALA A 290 1.15 -12.66 -10.17
C ALA A 290 0.80 -13.27 -11.53
N ASN A 291 0.98 -12.51 -12.61
CA ASN A 291 0.80 -12.99 -13.99
C ASN A 291 1.79 -14.09 -14.34
N ASP A 292 3.09 -13.88 -14.09
CA ASP A 292 4.11 -14.89 -14.36
C ASP A 292 3.80 -16.18 -13.60
N VAL A 293 3.50 -16.09 -12.31
CA VAL A 293 3.19 -17.27 -11.48
C VAL A 293 2.00 -18.05 -12.05
N ARG A 294 0.88 -17.39 -12.42
CA ARG A 294 -0.28 -18.10 -12.97
C ARG A 294 -0.05 -18.66 -14.37
N TRP A 295 0.79 -18.01 -15.18
CA TRP A 295 1.14 -18.52 -16.51
C TRP A 295 2.09 -19.72 -16.41
N LEU A 296 3.12 -19.64 -15.58
CA LEU A 296 4.04 -20.75 -15.34
C LEU A 296 3.34 -21.96 -14.71
N ALA A 297 2.29 -21.73 -13.90
CA ALA A 297 1.45 -22.77 -13.31
C ALA A 297 0.28 -23.24 -14.21
N SER A 298 0.13 -22.68 -15.41
CA SER A 298 -0.99 -23.04 -16.30
C SER A 298 -0.90 -24.50 -16.73
N GLY A 299 -2.00 -25.25 -16.63
CA GLY A 299 -1.99 -26.69 -16.86
C GLY A 299 -3.27 -27.39 -16.35
N PRO A 300 -3.19 -28.68 -15.95
CA PRO A 300 -1.97 -29.46 -15.74
C PRO A 300 -1.40 -30.11 -17.02
N ARG A 301 -2.12 -30.07 -18.15
CA ARG A 301 -1.71 -30.78 -19.39
C ARG A 301 -1.65 -29.93 -20.65
N CYS A 302 -2.29 -28.76 -20.65
CA CYS A 302 -2.50 -27.96 -21.86
C CYS A 302 -1.99 -26.52 -21.70
N GLY A 303 -0.99 -26.31 -20.84
CA GLY A 303 -0.40 -25.00 -20.55
C GLY A 303 1.13 -25.08 -20.51
N ILE A 304 1.77 -24.15 -19.80
CA ILE A 304 3.23 -24.11 -19.62
C ILE A 304 3.70 -25.13 -18.59
N GLY A 305 3.03 -25.19 -17.42
CA GLY A 305 3.24 -26.23 -16.40
C GLY A 305 4.63 -26.31 -15.76
N GLU A 306 5.42 -25.25 -15.79
CA GLU A 306 6.81 -25.25 -15.27
C GLU A 306 6.89 -25.13 -13.75
N ILE A 307 5.87 -24.60 -13.09
CA ILE A 307 5.76 -24.58 -11.63
C ILE A 307 4.42 -25.15 -11.18
N VAL A 308 4.37 -25.58 -9.92
CA VAL A 308 3.17 -25.96 -9.21
C VAL A 308 2.94 -24.95 -8.09
N ILE A 309 1.66 -24.66 -7.81
CA ILE A 309 1.20 -23.77 -6.74
C ILE A 309 0.24 -24.53 -5.81
N PRO A 310 0.09 -24.11 -4.54
CA PRO A 310 -0.82 -24.75 -3.59
C PRO A 310 -2.29 -24.76 -4.04
N GLU A 311 -2.98 -25.85 -3.71
CA GLU A 311 -4.43 -25.97 -3.87
C GLU A 311 -5.12 -25.56 -2.56
N ASN A 312 -5.67 -24.34 -2.50
CA ASN A 312 -6.32 -23.85 -1.27
C ASN A 312 -7.83 -24.13 -1.24
N GLU A 313 -8.48 -24.20 -2.40
CA GLU A 313 -9.92 -24.42 -2.54
C GLU A 313 -10.23 -25.29 -3.78
N PRO A 314 -11.39 -25.98 -3.83
CA PRO A 314 -11.86 -26.62 -5.05
C PRO A 314 -12.01 -25.60 -6.19
N GLY A 315 -11.24 -25.76 -7.28
CA GLY A 315 -11.18 -24.76 -8.36
C GLY A 315 -12.38 -24.77 -9.31
N SER A 316 -13.32 -25.70 -9.17
CA SER A 316 -14.55 -25.70 -9.97
C SER A 316 -15.67 -26.48 -9.30
N SER A 317 -16.89 -25.96 -9.42
CA SER A 317 -18.11 -26.65 -9.00
C SER A 317 -18.46 -27.87 -9.88
N ILE A 318 -17.89 -28.01 -11.08
CA ILE A 318 -18.26 -29.05 -12.06
C ILE A 318 -17.07 -29.90 -12.53
N MET A 319 -15.83 -29.45 -12.34
CA MET A 319 -14.61 -30.18 -12.73
C MET A 319 -13.80 -30.62 -11.50
N PRO A 320 -14.05 -31.84 -10.96
CA PRO A 320 -13.25 -32.38 -9.86
C PRO A 320 -11.75 -32.42 -10.21
N GLY A 321 -10.90 -31.98 -9.28
CA GLY A 321 -9.44 -31.95 -9.44
C GLY A 321 -8.88 -30.75 -10.22
N LYS A 322 -9.72 -29.79 -10.65
CA LYS A 322 -9.24 -28.52 -11.22
C LYS A 322 -8.79 -27.57 -10.11
N VAL A 323 -7.60 -27.00 -10.26
CA VAL A 323 -7.01 -26.00 -9.37
C VAL A 323 -6.87 -24.70 -10.14
N ASN A 324 -7.30 -23.59 -9.54
CA ASN A 324 -7.14 -22.27 -10.12
C ASN A 324 -6.07 -21.47 -9.36
N PRO A 325 -5.35 -20.55 -10.03
CA PRO A 325 -4.41 -19.64 -9.39
C PRO A 325 -5.13 -18.47 -8.70
N THR A 326 -6.04 -18.77 -7.76
CA THR A 326 -6.97 -17.80 -7.12
C THR A 326 -6.25 -16.65 -6.42
N GLN A 327 -5.08 -16.93 -5.81
CA GLN A 327 -4.26 -15.90 -5.16
C GLN A 327 -3.65 -14.93 -6.18
N SER A 328 -3.20 -15.43 -7.34
CA SER A 328 -2.76 -14.54 -8.43
C SER A 328 -3.92 -13.71 -8.97
N GLU A 329 -5.11 -14.30 -9.11
CA GLU A 329 -6.31 -13.59 -9.56
C GLU A 329 -6.65 -12.43 -8.61
N ALA A 330 -6.70 -12.69 -7.30
CA ALA A 330 -6.95 -11.67 -6.28
C ALA A 330 -5.92 -10.53 -6.33
N LEU A 331 -4.61 -10.87 -6.39
CA LEU A 331 -3.54 -9.87 -6.44
C LEU A 331 -3.60 -9.01 -7.70
N THR A 332 -3.97 -9.58 -8.85
CA THR A 332 -4.16 -8.81 -10.10
C THR A 332 -5.38 -7.88 -10.04
N MET A 333 -6.48 -8.28 -9.41
CA MET A 333 -7.63 -7.39 -9.19
C MET A 333 -7.30 -6.24 -8.24
N ILE A 334 -6.54 -6.52 -7.17
CA ILE A 334 -6.03 -5.49 -6.26
C ILE A 334 -5.19 -4.48 -7.05
N ALA A 335 -4.24 -4.95 -7.85
CA ALA A 335 -3.40 -4.05 -8.66
C ALA A 335 -4.23 -3.15 -9.59
N ALA A 336 -5.29 -3.66 -10.22
CA ALA A 336 -6.22 -2.85 -11.00
C ALA A 336 -6.94 -1.77 -10.16
N GLN A 337 -7.37 -2.12 -8.94
CA GLN A 337 -7.97 -1.15 -8.02
C GLN A 337 -6.99 -0.03 -7.63
N ILE A 338 -5.70 -0.35 -7.40
CA ILE A 338 -4.68 0.66 -7.09
C ILE A 338 -4.53 1.66 -8.24
N MET A 339 -4.60 1.20 -9.49
CA MET A 339 -4.57 2.09 -10.67
C MET A 339 -5.76 3.06 -10.68
N GLY A 340 -6.96 2.59 -10.32
CA GLY A 340 -8.15 3.44 -10.20
C GLY A 340 -8.07 4.43 -9.03
N ASN A 341 -7.50 4.00 -7.90
CA ASN A 341 -7.26 4.86 -6.74
C ASN A 341 -6.26 5.97 -7.08
N ASP A 342 -5.20 5.65 -7.84
CA ASP A 342 -4.19 6.62 -8.29
C ASP A 342 -4.81 7.71 -9.18
N ALA A 343 -5.64 7.31 -10.14
CA ALA A 343 -6.36 8.25 -11.00
C ALA A 343 -7.29 9.17 -10.18
N THR A 344 -7.98 8.61 -9.18
CA THR A 344 -8.86 9.36 -8.28
C THR A 344 -8.09 10.38 -7.45
N ILE A 345 -6.96 9.98 -6.86
CA ILE A 345 -6.09 10.86 -6.07
C ILE A 345 -5.49 11.95 -6.94
N GLY A 346 -4.94 11.60 -8.10
CA GLY A 346 -4.36 12.56 -9.04
C GLY A 346 -5.37 13.61 -9.49
N PHE A 347 -6.60 13.19 -9.82
CA PHE A 347 -7.67 14.13 -10.14
C PHE A 347 -8.02 15.01 -8.92
N ALA A 348 -8.30 14.41 -7.76
CA ALA A 348 -8.66 15.14 -6.55
C ALA A 348 -7.60 16.17 -6.11
N ALA A 349 -6.32 15.82 -6.20
CA ALA A 349 -5.21 16.72 -5.87
C ALA A 349 -5.14 17.94 -6.82
N SER A 350 -5.52 17.76 -8.10
CA SER A 350 -5.54 18.86 -9.08
C SER A 350 -6.65 19.89 -8.85
N GLN A 351 -7.65 19.59 -8.01
CA GLN A 351 -8.83 20.44 -7.79
C GLN A 351 -8.66 21.48 -6.67
N GLY A 352 -7.42 21.83 -6.29
CA GLY A 352 -7.19 22.89 -5.30
C GLY A 352 -7.70 24.26 -5.77
N ASN A 353 -8.33 25.03 -4.88
CA ASN A 353 -8.77 26.38 -5.17
C ASN A 353 -8.27 27.33 -4.07
N PHE A 354 -7.45 28.29 -4.45
CA PHE A 354 -6.90 29.30 -3.53
C PHE A 354 -6.22 28.65 -2.30
N GLU A 355 -6.61 29.03 -1.08
CA GLU A 355 -5.94 28.62 0.16
C GLU A 355 -6.26 27.18 0.62
N LEU A 356 -7.16 26.44 -0.05
CA LEU A 356 -7.56 25.12 0.42
C LEU A 356 -8.02 24.17 -0.70
N ASN A 357 -7.45 22.97 -0.75
CA ASN A 357 -8.06 21.85 -1.47
C ASN A 357 -9.09 21.15 -0.59
N VAL A 358 -10.31 21.02 -1.11
CA VAL A 358 -11.49 20.44 -0.43
C VAL A 358 -11.84 19.04 -0.95
N PHE A 359 -10.85 18.25 -1.34
CA PHE A 359 -10.98 16.84 -1.69
C PHE A 359 -10.23 15.93 -0.70
N LYS A 360 -9.92 16.45 0.50
CA LYS A 360 -9.06 15.79 1.49
C LYS A 360 -9.56 14.39 1.89
N PRO A 361 -10.87 14.18 2.20
CA PRO A 361 -11.38 12.85 2.55
C PRO A 361 -11.19 11.79 1.48
N VAL A 362 -11.46 12.12 0.20
CA VAL A 362 -11.34 11.13 -0.89
C VAL A 362 -9.88 10.80 -1.19
N ILE A 363 -8.97 11.77 -1.05
CA ILE A 363 -7.52 11.55 -1.20
C ILE A 363 -7.04 10.53 -0.16
N ILE A 364 -7.27 10.79 1.12
CA ILE A 364 -6.76 9.92 2.18
C ILE A 364 -7.46 8.56 2.21
N TYR A 365 -8.76 8.52 1.88
CA TYR A 365 -9.49 7.25 1.78
C TYR A 365 -8.85 6.32 0.74
N ASN A 366 -8.63 6.80 -0.47
CA ASN A 366 -8.02 6.00 -1.53
C ASN A 366 -6.58 5.60 -1.19
N PHE A 367 -5.80 6.50 -0.59
CA PHE A 367 -4.43 6.18 -0.17
C PHE A 367 -4.40 5.04 0.86
N LEU A 368 -5.22 5.14 1.90
CA LEU A 368 -5.28 4.13 2.97
C LEU A 368 -5.88 2.80 2.47
N GLN A 369 -6.87 2.85 1.58
CA GLN A 369 -7.39 1.64 0.94
C GLN A 369 -6.30 0.96 0.12
N SER A 370 -5.52 1.71 -0.64
CA SER A 370 -4.41 1.16 -1.43
C SER A 370 -3.36 0.49 -0.56
N VAL A 371 -2.94 1.14 0.53
CA VAL A 371 -2.01 0.55 1.50
C VAL A 371 -2.56 -0.75 2.09
N GLN A 372 -3.83 -0.76 2.52
CA GLN A 372 -4.46 -1.95 3.09
C GLN A 372 -4.53 -3.10 2.08
N LEU A 373 -5.06 -2.83 0.87
CA LEU A 373 -5.21 -3.85 -0.17
C LEU A 373 -3.87 -4.44 -0.62
N LEU A 374 -2.85 -3.60 -0.80
CA LEU A 374 -1.50 -4.08 -1.15
C LEU A 374 -0.92 -4.94 -0.03
N SER A 375 -1.04 -4.51 1.23
CA SER A 375 -0.52 -5.25 2.38
C SER A 375 -1.21 -6.62 2.52
N ASP A 376 -2.55 -6.63 2.52
CA ASP A 376 -3.34 -7.85 2.64
C ASP A 376 -3.14 -8.79 1.44
N GLY A 377 -3.08 -8.23 0.23
CA GLY A 377 -2.84 -8.98 -0.99
C GLY A 377 -1.48 -9.65 -1.02
N MET A 378 -0.42 -8.94 -0.61
CA MET A 378 0.92 -9.51 -0.50
C MET A 378 1.01 -10.58 0.58
N ASN A 379 0.41 -10.37 1.76
CA ASN A 379 0.37 -11.37 2.83
C ASN A 379 -0.40 -12.63 2.41
N SER A 380 -1.57 -12.47 1.81
CA SER A 380 -2.36 -13.60 1.31
C SER A 380 -1.63 -14.36 0.21
N PHE A 381 -1.04 -13.64 -0.76
CA PHE A 381 -0.24 -14.25 -1.82
C PHE A 381 1.00 -14.96 -1.27
N HIS A 382 1.66 -14.39 -0.27
CA HIS A 382 2.76 -15.04 0.46
C HIS A 382 2.29 -16.36 1.08
N ASP A 383 1.32 -16.30 2.00
CA ASP A 383 0.87 -17.43 2.82
C ASP A 383 0.26 -18.57 1.99
N LYS A 384 -0.47 -18.22 0.93
CA LYS A 384 -1.33 -19.15 0.18
C LYS A 384 -0.80 -19.48 -1.22
N CYS A 385 0.29 -18.86 -1.66
CA CYS A 385 0.87 -19.14 -2.98
C CYS A 385 2.40 -19.21 -2.93
N ALA A 386 3.08 -18.09 -2.64
CA ALA A 386 4.51 -17.95 -2.83
C ALA A 386 5.35 -18.96 -2.02
N VAL A 387 4.97 -19.21 -0.77
CA VAL A 387 5.66 -20.20 0.09
C VAL A 387 5.65 -21.61 -0.53
N GLY A 388 4.58 -21.97 -1.23
CA GLY A 388 4.38 -23.29 -1.80
C GLY A 388 4.68 -23.41 -3.30
N ILE A 389 5.33 -22.41 -3.91
CA ILE A 389 5.80 -22.52 -5.30
C ILE A 389 6.87 -23.61 -5.38
N GLU A 390 6.63 -24.63 -6.21
CA GLU A 390 7.58 -25.72 -6.45
C GLU A 390 7.83 -25.92 -7.97
N PRO A 391 9.05 -26.23 -8.39
CA PRO A 391 9.38 -26.46 -9.80
C PRO A 391 8.86 -27.82 -10.28
N ASN A 392 8.18 -27.85 -11.42
CA ASN A 392 7.90 -29.09 -12.14
C ASN A 392 9.11 -29.45 -13.01
N LYS A 393 10.08 -30.14 -12.42
CA LYS A 393 11.37 -30.43 -13.06
C LYS A 393 11.23 -31.23 -14.36
N GLU A 394 10.25 -32.13 -14.45
CA GLU A 394 10.00 -32.93 -15.65
C GLU A 394 9.58 -32.03 -16.83
N THR A 395 8.56 -31.19 -16.63
CA THR A 395 8.09 -30.26 -17.67
C THR A 395 9.13 -29.18 -18.00
N ILE A 396 9.87 -28.68 -17.01
CA ILE A 396 10.98 -27.75 -17.26
C ILE A 396 12.03 -28.39 -18.18
N GLN A 397 12.43 -29.63 -17.89
CA GLN A 397 13.42 -30.34 -18.69
C GLN A 397 12.91 -30.63 -20.11
N GLU A 398 11.64 -31.04 -20.24
CA GLU A 398 10.99 -31.26 -21.53
C GLU A 398 10.98 -29.98 -22.38
N ASN A 399 10.52 -28.86 -21.82
CA ASN A 399 10.50 -27.57 -22.51
C ASN A 399 11.91 -27.13 -22.93
N LEU A 400 12.90 -27.32 -22.06
CA LEU A 400 14.29 -26.96 -22.33
C LEU A 400 14.87 -27.79 -23.48
N SER A 401 14.68 -29.12 -23.45
CA SER A 401 15.21 -30.04 -24.46
C SER A 401 14.54 -29.89 -25.83
N ASN A 402 13.27 -29.47 -25.86
CA ASN A 402 12.52 -29.27 -27.11
C ASN A 402 12.77 -27.91 -27.77
N SER A 403 13.39 -26.95 -27.06
CA SER A 403 13.52 -25.61 -27.59
C SER A 403 14.58 -25.50 -28.69
N LEU A 404 14.18 -24.89 -29.81
CA LEU A 404 15.08 -24.62 -30.94
C LEU A 404 16.04 -23.46 -30.66
N MET A 405 15.85 -22.69 -29.58
CA MET A 405 16.68 -21.52 -29.28
C MET A 405 18.03 -21.87 -28.62
N LEU A 406 18.22 -23.12 -28.18
CA LEU A 406 19.53 -23.65 -27.76
C LEU A 406 20.58 -23.53 -28.89
N VAL A 407 20.13 -23.43 -30.15
CA VAL A 407 20.97 -23.19 -31.33
C VAL A 407 21.84 -21.93 -31.20
N THR A 408 21.44 -20.98 -30.35
CA THR A 408 22.17 -19.72 -30.14
C THR A 408 23.56 -19.97 -29.54
N ALA A 409 23.76 -21.07 -28.81
CA ALA A 409 25.08 -21.51 -28.34
C ALA A 409 26.06 -21.77 -29.50
N LEU A 410 25.56 -22.07 -30.69
CA LEU A 410 26.39 -22.38 -31.87
C LEU A 410 26.89 -21.13 -32.60
N ASN A 411 26.28 -19.95 -32.38
CA ASN A 411 26.60 -18.73 -33.11
C ASN A 411 28.10 -18.37 -33.10
N PRO A 412 28.83 -18.43 -31.96
CA PRO A 412 30.25 -18.13 -31.93
C PRO A 412 31.14 -19.16 -32.65
N HIS A 413 30.62 -20.37 -32.89
CA HIS A 413 31.39 -21.49 -33.45
C HIS A 413 31.18 -21.65 -34.96
N ILE A 414 29.95 -21.49 -35.44
CA ILE A 414 29.59 -21.74 -36.85
C ILE A 414 28.99 -20.52 -37.57
N GLY A 415 28.82 -19.40 -36.85
CA GLY A 415 28.20 -18.19 -37.38
C GLY A 415 26.67 -18.24 -37.43
N TYR A 416 26.05 -17.06 -37.39
CA TYR A 416 24.58 -16.91 -37.32
C TYR A 416 23.84 -17.60 -38.47
N GLU A 417 24.32 -17.48 -39.71
CA GLU A 417 23.62 -18.04 -40.88
C GLU A 417 23.53 -19.57 -40.82
N ASN A 418 24.57 -20.25 -40.33
CA ASN A 418 24.58 -21.70 -40.20
C ASN A 418 23.70 -22.17 -39.04
N ALA A 419 23.76 -21.49 -37.89
CA ALA A 419 22.84 -21.73 -36.78
C ALA A 419 21.37 -21.54 -37.21
N ALA A 420 21.07 -20.49 -37.97
CA ALA A 420 19.73 -20.24 -38.50
C ALA A 420 19.26 -21.34 -39.48
N LYS A 421 20.16 -21.91 -40.30
CA LYS A 421 19.83 -23.06 -41.16
C LYS A 421 19.45 -24.29 -40.33
N ILE A 422 20.21 -24.59 -39.28
CA ILE A 422 19.92 -25.71 -38.36
C ILE A 422 18.53 -25.53 -37.75
N ALA A 423 18.24 -24.37 -37.16
CA ALA A 423 16.95 -24.11 -36.52
C ALA A 423 15.77 -24.18 -37.51
N LYS A 424 15.94 -23.63 -38.73
CA LYS A 424 14.92 -23.68 -39.77
C LYS A 424 14.65 -25.10 -40.26
N LEU A 425 15.70 -25.92 -40.42
CA LEU A 425 15.55 -27.31 -40.81
C LEU A 425 14.86 -28.11 -39.70
N ALA A 426 15.33 -27.97 -38.46
CA ALA A 426 14.75 -28.62 -37.29
C ALA A 426 13.25 -28.34 -37.16
N HIS A 427 12.86 -27.06 -37.28
CA HIS A 427 11.45 -26.67 -37.24
C HIS A 427 10.64 -27.25 -38.41
N LYS A 428 11.16 -27.15 -39.64
CA LYS A 428 10.45 -27.59 -40.85
C LYS A 428 10.20 -29.10 -40.87
N GLU A 429 11.16 -29.87 -40.38
CA GLU A 429 11.14 -31.34 -40.47
C GLU A 429 10.76 -32.02 -39.14
N GLY A 430 10.56 -31.25 -38.07
CA GLY A 430 10.23 -31.80 -36.75
C GLY A 430 11.40 -32.54 -36.09
N LEU A 431 12.63 -32.12 -36.39
CA LEU A 431 13.85 -32.73 -35.87
C LEU A 431 14.33 -31.98 -34.61
N THR A 432 15.14 -32.66 -33.81
CA THR A 432 15.97 -31.99 -32.80
C THR A 432 17.04 -31.13 -33.48
N LEU A 433 17.57 -30.13 -32.75
CA LEU A 433 18.69 -29.33 -33.25
C LEU A 433 19.93 -30.17 -33.60
N LYS A 434 20.17 -31.24 -32.83
CA LYS A 434 21.28 -32.15 -33.04
C LYS A 434 21.12 -32.92 -34.36
N GLU A 435 19.95 -33.50 -34.60
CA GLU A 435 19.65 -34.21 -35.85
C GLU A 435 19.78 -33.28 -37.06
N ALA A 436 19.25 -32.06 -36.98
CA ALA A 436 19.38 -31.06 -38.05
C ALA A 436 20.84 -30.62 -38.28
N ALA A 437 21.64 -30.49 -37.22
CA ALA A 437 23.06 -30.13 -37.33
C ALA A 437 23.89 -31.23 -38.02
N LEU A 438 23.62 -32.50 -37.68
CA LEU A 438 24.22 -33.68 -38.31
C LEU A 438 23.80 -33.81 -39.78
N GLN A 439 22.51 -33.64 -40.08
CA GLN A 439 21.96 -33.76 -41.44
C GLN A 439 22.49 -32.67 -42.39
N LEU A 440 22.78 -31.48 -41.86
CA LEU A 440 23.41 -30.40 -42.63
C LEU A 440 24.93 -30.52 -42.72
N GLU A 441 25.53 -31.54 -42.10
CA GLU A 441 26.99 -31.76 -42.02
C GLU A 441 27.73 -30.55 -41.43
N LEU A 442 27.06 -29.77 -40.58
CA LEU A 442 27.62 -28.56 -39.97
C LEU A 442 28.39 -28.84 -38.68
N LEU A 443 28.05 -29.91 -37.97
CA LEU A 443 28.66 -30.33 -36.70
C LEU A 443 28.62 -31.86 -36.58
N THR A 444 29.57 -32.45 -35.88
CA THR A 444 29.47 -33.83 -35.37
C THR A 444 28.65 -33.89 -34.08
N GLU A 445 28.28 -35.10 -33.67
CA GLU A 445 27.55 -35.33 -32.43
C GLU A 445 28.36 -34.87 -31.20
N GLU A 446 29.67 -35.16 -31.18
CA GLU A 446 30.58 -34.75 -30.12
C GLU A 446 30.69 -33.22 -30.04
N GLN A 447 30.86 -32.55 -31.18
CA GLN A 447 30.92 -31.10 -31.23
C GLN A 447 29.63 -30.46 -30.74
N PHE A 448 28.47 -31.00 -31.14
CA PHE A 448 27.17 -30.50 -30.68
C PHE A 448 27.02 -30.64 -29.17
N ASN A 449 27.31 -31.81 -28.61
CA ASN A 449 27.20 -32.07 -27.17
C ASN A 449 28.22 -31.24 -26.35
N GLU A 450 29.38 -30.91 -26.92
CA GLU A 450 30.38 -30.06 -26.28
C GLU A 450 29.93 -28.59 -26.24
N MET A 451 29.33 -28.10 -27.34
CA MET A 451 28.95 -26.70 -27.53
C MET A 451 27.59 -26.34 -26.91
N VAL A 452 26.61 -27.24 -26.97
CA VAL A 452 25.23 -26.97 -26.53
C VAL A 452 25.00 -27.56 -25.14
N LYS A 453 25.35 -26.78 -24.12
CA LYS A 453 25.16 -27.11 -22.70
C LYS A 453 24.27 -26.04 -22.05
N PRO A 454 22.97 -26.30 -21.81
CA PRO A 454 22.06 -25.30 -21.26
C PRO A 454 22.55 -24.65 -19.95
N GLU A 455 23.21 -25.40 -19.08
CA GLU A 455 23.82 -24.95 -17.83
C GLU A 455 24.96 -23.93 -18.01
N ASP A 456 25.57 -23.90 -19.20
CA ASP A 456 26.61 -22.95 -19.59
C ASP A 456 26.02 -21.70 -20.27
N MET A 457 24.74 -21.72 -20.65
CA MET A 457 24.06 -20.63 -21.37
C MET A 457 23.41 -19.59 -20.45
N VAL A 458 23.45 -19.80 -19.13
CA VAL A 458 22.79 -18.94 -18.13
C VAL A 458 23.71 -17.84 -17.55
N LYS A 459 24.92 -17.69 -18.07
CA LYS A 459 25.90 -16.68 -17.65
C LYS A 459 26.88 -16.33 -18.78
N PRO A 460 27.49 -15.13 -18.78
CA PRO A 460 28.57 -14.82 -19.69
C PRO A 460 29.77 -15.76 -19.53
N LYS A 461 30.41 -16.14 -20.64
CA LYS A 461 31.72 -16.80 -20.64
C LYS A 461 32.80 -15.73 -20.78
N ALA A 462 33.87 -15.86 -19.99
CA ALA A 462 35.05 -14.99 -20.04
C ALA A 462 35.93 -15.30 -21.24
#